data_AF-A0A6G6WJB9-F1
#
_entry.id   AF-A0A6G6WJB9-F1
#
_cell.length_a   1.000
_cell.length_b   1.000
_cell.length_c   1.000
_cell.angle_alpha   90.00
_cell.angle_beta   90.00
_cell.angle_gamma   90.00
#
_symmetry.space_group_name_H-M   'P 1'
#
loop_
_entity.id
_entity.type
_entity.pdbx_description
1 polymer ?
#
loop_
_entity_poly.entity_id
_entity_poly.type
_entity_poly.pdbx_seq_one_letter_code
_entity_poly.pdbx_strand_id
1 'polypeptide(L)'
;MSTSLDTGRARAWAWVAHLRAGGTTPWAAWETTDPAEESRFLPGAQQLELLRRLNAAGRPSATLVERVLTASAPGRGRPDLELVGVDEERRFGPPPVDPATLPDEELLRVATGLLAEDVLAADAPAAEPRPPRRLRVRYQLAGDPWLAAAHTRALTADGRPPGGQGRAVHVLGCDVATMLAHTWGAGAFGPAAPSWPDFLARVRARRRLPERLDLPGAVARFEARPHTGRVGVVLDPAALPRLVGVRRLAPAPEVAVHATELARQVGTALSLHVVPAEQARLLTERLLPRLAREEGPRPVVPPEHRDWVEDAGFALRQRLLRARYPVVGDADAVLAQWSGYPGTRVSPRGWAVATPQRREERPNTSVLDLAIDLLLEEDR
;
A
#
# COMPACT_ATOMS: atom_id res chain seq x y z
N MET A 1 4.95 -43.71 24.87
CA MET A 1 4.46 -42.68 23.92
C MET A 1 5.25 -41.37 23.99
N SER A 2 5.91 -41.02 25.12
CA SER A 2 6.82 -39.84 25.21
C SER A 2 7.91 -39.76 24.14
N THR A 3 8.56 -40.88 23.80
CA THR A 3 9.77 -40.88 22.96
C THR A 3 9.57 -40.30 21.55
N SER A 4 8.39 -40.45 20.96
CA SER A 4 8.11 -39.92 19.61
C SER A 4 7.91 -38.41 19.60
N LEU A 5 7.33 -37.85 20.67
CA LEU A 5 7.08 -36.41 20.81
C LEU A 5 8.36 -35.68 21.20
N ASP A 6 9.15 -36.27 22.10
CA ASP A 6 10.47 -35.76 22.45
C ASP A 6 11.38 -35.71 21.21
N THR A 7 11.28 -36.69 20.32
CA THR A 7 11.99 -36.71 19.02
C THR A 7 11.48 -35.61 18.07
N GLY A 8 10.17 -35.40 17.99
CA GLY A 8 9.57 -34.36 17.15
C GLY A 8 9.97 -32.95 17.59
N ARG A 9 9.98 -32.69 18.91
CA ARG A 9 10.43 -31.43 19.49
C ARG A 9 11.92 -31.20 19.33
N ALA A 10 12.76 -32.21 19.54
CA ALA A 10 14.19 -32.13 19.28
C ALA A 10 14.50 -31.82 17.81
N ARG A 11 13.77 -32.46 16.87
CA ARG A 11 13.84 -32.16 15.43
C ARG A 11 13.50 -30.70 15.13
N ALA A 12 12.44 -30.19 15.75
CA ALA A 12 12.02 -28.80 15.57
C ALA A 12 13.08 -27.81 16.05
N TRP A 13 13.63 -28.01 17.25
CA TRP A 13 14.70 -27.14 17.78
C TRP A 13 16.00 -27.23 16.97
N ALA A 14 16.36 -28.41 16.47
CA ALA A 14 17.48 -28.56 15.54
C ALA A 14 17.23 -27.77 14.24
N TRP A 15 16.00 -27.75 13.74
CA TRP A 15 15.64 -26.94 12.57
C TRP A 15 15.70 -25.43 12.86
N VAL A 16 15.23 -24.99 14.03
CA VAL A 16 15.37 -23.59 14.48
C VAL A 16 16.85 -23.18 14.50
N ALA A 17 17.73 -24.02 15.06
CA ALA A 17 19.17 -23.75 15.08
C ALA A 17 19.77 -23.67 13.65
N HIS A 18 19.35 -24.56 12.75
CA HIS A 18 19.74 -24.52 11.34
C HIS A 18 19.32 -23.22 10.65
N LEU A 19 18.07 -22.79 10.85
CA LEU A 19 17.57 -21.54 10.28
C LEU A 19 18.29 -20.32 10.88
N ARG A 20 18.57 -20.31 12.19
CA ARG A 20 19.39 -19.26 12.84
C ARG A 20 20.79 -19.15 12.22
N ALA A 21 21.37 -20.28 11.82
CA ALA A 21 22.67 -20.34 11.16
C ALA A 21 22.65 -19.96 9.67
N GLY A 22 21.50 -19.53 9.12
CA GLY A 22 21.33 -19.18 7.71
C GLY A 22 20.88 -20.34 6.81
N GLY A 23 20.42 -21.44 7.40
CA GLY A 23 19.91 -22.59 6.67
C GLY A 23 18.63 -22.30 5.87
N THR A 24 18.45 -23.01 4.75
CA THR A 24 17.30 -22.83 3.83
C THR A 24 16.51 -24.11 3.58
N THR A 25 16.89 -25.21 4.24
CA THR A 25 16.29 -26.55 4.09
C THR A 25 14.82 -26.53 4.54
N PRO A 26 13.86 -26.95 3.68
CA PRO A 26 12.46 -27.07 4.07
C PRO A 26 12.23 -28.09 5.18
N TRP A 27 11.19 -27.88 6.00
CA TRP A 27 10.83 -28.76 7.13
C TRP A 27 10.66 -30.22 6.72
N ALA A 28 9.94 -30.49 5.62
CA ALA A 28 9.70 -31.84 5.12
C ALA A 28 10.99 -32.62 4.78
N ALA A 29 12.09 -31.92 4.46
CA ALA A 29 13.38 -32.50 4.13
C ALA A 29 14.38 -32.47 5.30
N TRP A 30 13.98 -31.94 6.46
CA TRP A 30 14.83 -31.83 7.65
C TRP A 30 14.70 -33.08 8.53
N GLU A 31 15.80 -33.75 8.86
CA GLU A 31 15.76 -35.02 9.61
C GLU A 31 16.59 -35.00 10.90
N THR A 32 17.38 -33.96 11.14
CA THR A 32 18.31 -33.90 12.29
C THR A 32 17.55 -33.65 13.59
N THR A 33 17.94 -34.33 14.67
CA THR A 33 17.32 -34.27 16.01
C THR A 33 18.29 -33.85 17.11
N ASP A 34 19.41 -33.21 16.77
CA ASP A 34 20.42 -32.73 17.71
C ASP A 34 20.28 -31.21 17.91
N PRO A 35 19.49 -30.76 18.90
CA PRO A 35 19.26 -29.34 19.13
C PRO A 35 20.45 -28.72 19.87
N ALA A 36 20.94 -27.59 19.38
CA ALA A 36 21.97 -26.81 20.08
C ALA A 36 21.40 -26.10 21.33
N GLU A 37 20.12 -25.72 21.30
CA GLU A 37 19.44 -25.01 22.39
C GLU A 37 17.92 -25.24 22.30
N GLU A 38 17.26 -25.49 23.43
CA GLU A 38 15.80 -25.63 23.52
C GLU A 38 15.21 -24.52 24.41
N SER A 39 14.04 -24.00 24.03
CA SER A 39 13.25 -23.09 24.86
C SER A 39 11.88 -23.65 25.18
N ARG A 40 11.14 -22.97 26.05
CA ARG A 40 9.79 -23.37 26.48
C ARG A 40 8.75 -23.28 25.37
N PHE A 41 8.93 -22.34 24.44
CA PHE A 41 7.98 -22.08 23.36
C PHE A 41 8.68 -22.18 22.02
N LEU A 42 8.16 -23.05 21.15
CA LEU A 42 8.64 -23.18 19.78
C LEU A 42 8.03 -22.07 18.92
N PRO A 43 8.81 -21.39 18.06
CA PRO A 43 8.28 -20.46 17.08
C PRO A 43 7.29 -21.15 16.13
N GLY A 44 6.28 -20.41 15.68
CA GLY A 44 5.27 -20.92 14.76
C GLY A 44 5.81 -21.21 13.36
N ALA A 45 5.05 -21.99 12.60
CA ALA A 45 5.34 -22.34 11.23
C ALA A 45 5.53 -21.10 10.32
N GLN A 46 4.79 -20.02 10.58
CA GLN A 46 4.91 -18.77 9.82
C GLN A 46 6.27 -18.11 10.02
N GLN A 47 6.74 -18.00 11.27
CA GLN A 47 8.02 -17.41 11.62
C GLN A 47 9.18 -18.19 10.98
N LEU A 48 9.10 -19.52 11.06
CA LEU A 48 10.16 -20.41 10.56
C LEU A 48 10.24 -20.41 9.04
N GLU A 49 9.10 -20.44 8.34
CA GLU A 49 9.11 -20.31 6.88
C GLU A 49 9.53 -18.91 6.42
N LEU A 50 9.10 -17.84 7.09
CA LEU A 50 9.56 -16.49 6.77
C LEU A 50 11.09 -16.38 6.93
N LEU A 51 11.65 -16.89 8.02
CA LEU A 51 13.10 -16.93 8.25
C LEU A 51 13.83 -17.74 7.17
N ARG A 52 13.29 -18.91 6.78
CA ARG A 52 13.85 -19.72 5.70
C ARG A 52 13.88 -18.97 4.37
N ARG A 53 12.85 -18.18 4.06
CA ARG A 53 12.79 -17.34 2.85
C ARG A 53 13.73 -16.14 2.94
N LEU A 54 13.86 -15.50 4.10
CA LEU A 54 14.86 -14.46 4.35
C LEU A 54 16.29 -14.97 4.12
N ASN A 55 16.62 -16.17 4.63
CA ASN A 55 17.91 -16.82 4.39
C ASN A 55 18.14 -17.19 2.92
N ALA A 56 17.08 -17.48 2.17
CA ALA A 56 17.18 -17.77 0.75
C ALA A 56 17.38 -16.50 -0.09
N ALA A 57 16.78 -15.38 0.32
CA ALA A 57 16.89 -14.08 -0.34
C ALA A 57 18.20 -13.35 0.02
N GLY A 58 18.73 -13.55 1.23
CA GLY A 58 19.92 -12.85 1.71
C GLY A 58 20.50 -13.44 3.00
N ARG A 59 21.28 -12.62 3.72
CA ARG A 59 21.87 -12.99 5.01
C ARG A 59 21.34 -12.04 6.09
N PRO A 60 20.20 -12.37 6.74
CA PRO A 60 19.70 -11.54 7.83
C PRO A 60 20.68 -11.54 9.00
N SER A 61 20.78 -10.42 9.71
CA SER A 61 21.57 -10.27 10.92
C SER A 61 20.98 -11.10 12.05
N ALA A 62 21.79 -11.38 13.07
CA ALA A 62 21.32 -12.05 14.27
C ALA A 62 20.15 -11.31 14.94
N THR A 63 20.10 -9.98 14.83
CA THR A 63 19.01 -9.18 15.39
C THR A 63 17.70 -9.41 14.63
N LEU A 64 17.71 -9.37 13.30
CA LEU A 64 16.50 -9.65 12.51
C LEU A 64 16.04 -11.10 12.68
N VAL A 65 16.96 -12.07 12.75
CA VAL A 65 16.66 -13.48 13.02
C VAL A 65 15.86 -13.62 14.32
N GLU A 66 16.35 -13.06 15.43
CA GLU A 66 15.65 -13.19 16.72
C GLU A 66 14.33 -12.42 16.74
N ARG A 67 14.24 -11.28 16.04
CA ARG A 67 12.96 -10.55 15.87
C ARG A 67 11.94 -11.42 15.13
N VAL A 68 12.33 -12.11 14.07
CA VAL A 68 11.42 -13.00 13.31
C VAL A 68 10.96 -14.16 14.18
N LEU A 69 11.87 -14.81 14.91
CA LEU A 69 11.54 -15.98 15.74
C LEU A 69 10.64 -15.63 16.93
N THR A 70 10.72 -14.39 17.42
CA THR A 70 9.91 -13.90 18.55
C THR A 70 8.68 -13.10 18.12
N ALA A 71 8.53 -12.83 16.82
CA ALA A 71 7.41 -12.06 16.27
C ALA A 71 6.08 -12.78 16.52
N SER A 72 5.07 -11.99 16.90
CA SER A 72 3.68 -12.44 16.95
C SER A 72 2.94 -11.92 15.71
N ALA A 73 2.33 -12.81 14.94
CA ALA A 73 1.60 -12.42 13.74
C ALA A 73 0.37 -11.54 14.11
N PRO A 74 0.26 -10.29 13.64
CA PRO A 74 -0.93 -9.47 13.87
C PRO A 74 -2.19 -10.17 13.35
N GLY A 75 -3.29 -10.04 14.09
CA GLY A 75 -4.60 -10.62 13.75
C GLY A 75 -5.34 -11.15 14.99
N ARG A 76 -6.49 -10.55 15.32
CA ARG A 76 -7.29 -10.96 16.47
C ARG A 76 -7.72 -12.42 16.33
N GLY A 77 -7.40 -13.24 17.33
CA GLY A 77 -7.88 -14.62 17.45
C GLY A 77 -7.25 -15.61 16.48
N ARG A 78 -6.14 -15.27 15.82
CA ARG A 78 -5.42 -16.17 14.92
C ARG A 78 -4.07 -16.55 15.56
N PRO A 79 -3.95 -17.77 16.12
CA PRO A 79 -2.73 -18.21 16.78
C PRO A 79 -1.61 -18.47 15.76
N ASP A 80 -0.38 -18.58 16.27
CA ASP A 80 0.73 -19.18 15.53
C ASP A 80 0.40 -20.63 15.17
N LEU A 81 0.79 -21.04 13.97
CA LEU A 81 0.50 -22.39 13.47
C LEU A 81 1.59 -23.36 13.91
N GLU A 82 1.17 -24.53 14.38
CA GLU A 82 2.06 -25.57 14.87
C GLU A 82 2.70 -26.35 13.71
N LEU A 83 3.87 -26.95 13.96
CA LEU A 83 4.56 -27.78 12.98
C LEU A 83 4.01 -29.21 12.97
N VAL A 84 3.79 -29.75 11.76
CA VAL A 84 3.43 -31.16 11.59
C VAL A 84 4.52 -32.09 12.15
N GLY A 85 4.11 -33.06 12.96
CA GLY A 85 5.01 -34.08 13.53
C GLY A 85 5.82 -33.64 14.75
N VAL A 86 5.48 -32.52 15.40
CA VAL A 86 6.16 -32.04 16.61
C VAL A 86 5.40 -32.40 17.89
N ASP A 87 4.18 -31.89 18.04
CA ASP A 87 3.32 -32.17 19.19
C ASP A 87 2.14 -33.09 18.77
N GLU A 88 1.43 -33.65 19.75
CA GLU A 88 0.19 -34.40 19.49
C GLU A 88 -0.89 -33.51 18.85
N GLU A 89 -1.63 -34.07 17.90
CA GLU A 89 -2.74 -33.37 17.27
C GLU A 89 -3.79 -32.96 18.31
N ARG A 90 -4.02 -31.65 18.40
CA ARG A 90 -5.03 -31.09 19.29
C ARG A 90 -6.41 -31.24 18.69
N ARG A 91 -7.41 -31.48 19.55
CA ARG A 91 -8.83 -31.53 19.15
C ARG A 91 -9.42 -30.16 18.80
N PHE A 92 -8.75 -29.08 19.20
CA PHE A 92 -9.23 -27.71 19.02
C PHE A 92 -8.09 -26.83 18.50
N GLY A 93 -8.43 -25.91 17.60
CA GLY A 93 -7.47 -25.02 16.93
C GLY A 93 -7.21 -25.43 15.47
N PRO A 94 -6.43 -24.62 14.72
CA PRO A 94 -5.97 -25.00 13.40
C PRO A 94 -5.04 -26.23 13.49
N PRO A 95 -5.08 -27.14 12.50
CA PRO A 95 -4.20 -28.30 12.49
C PRO A 95 -2.73 -27.89 12.32
N PRO A 96 -1.78 -28.71 12.78
CA PRO A 96 -0.37 -28.54 12.45
C PRO A 96 -0.13 -28.55 10.94
N VAL A 97 0.85 -27.78 10.48
CA VAL A 97 1.11 -27.56 9.05
C VAL A 97 2.56 -27.84 8.68
N ASP A 98 2.80 -28.14 7.41
CA ASP A 98 4.13 -28.03 6.82
C ASP A 98 4.37 -26.55 6.43
N PRO A 99 5.37 -25.87 7.03
CA PRO A 99 5.67 -24.47 6.74
C PRO A 99 5.83 -24.15 5.25
N ALA A 100 6.38 -25.07 4.45
CA ALA A 100 6.58 -24.85 3.02
C ALA A 100 5.27 -24.78 2.20
N THR A 101 4.16 -25.25 2.79
CA THR A 101 2.83 -25.25 2.17
C THR A 101 1.98 -24.03 2.56
N LEU A 102 2.49 -23.19 3.47
CA LEU A 102 1.78 -22.01 3.92
C LEU A 102 1.52 -21.04 2.76
N PRO A 103 0.31 -20.45 2.69
CA PRO A 103 0.06 -19.38 1.75
C PRO A 103 0.89 -18.15 2.16
N ASP A 104 1.36 -17.39 1.16
CA ASP A 104 2.16 -16.18 1.36
C ASP A 104 1.49 -15.17 2.30
N GLU A 105 0.16 -15.15 2.34
CA GLU A 105 -0.65 -14.32 3.24
C GLU A 105 -0.35 -14.54 4.73
N GLU A 106 -0.05 -15.79 5.14
CA GLU A 106 0.28 -16.08 6.53
C GLU A 106 1.69 -15.60 6.89
N LEU A 107 2.63 -15.59 5.93
CA LEU A 107 3.97 -15.03 6.11
C LEU A 107 3.95 -13.51 6.09
N LEU A 108 3.14 -12.92 5.20
CA LEU A 108 2.91 -11.48 5.11
C LEU A 108 2.40 -10.89 6.42
N ARG A 109 1.59 -11.63 7.19
CA ARG A 109 1.18 -11.16 8.52
C ARG A 109 2.38 -10.92 9.43
N VAL A 110 3.29 -11.88 9.54
CA VAL A 110 4.51 -11.74 10.35
C VAL A 110 5.39 -10.61 9.81
N ALA A 111 5.65 -10.58 8.50
CA ALA A 111 6.50 -9.58 7.87
C ALA A 111 5.96 -8.15 8.02
N THR A 112 4.65 -7.95 7.88
CA THR A 112 4.01 -6.63 8.04
C THR A 112 3.97 -6.17 9.49
N GLY A 113 3.94 -7.09 10.45
CA GLY A 113 4.15 -6.79 11.87
C GLY A 113 5.55 -6.22 12.13
N LEU A 114 6.58 -6.91 11.62
CA LEU A 114 7.98 -6.47 11.74
C LEU A 114 8.22 -5.11 11.06
N LEU A 115 7.72 -4.93 9.84
CA LEU A 115 7.81 -3.65 9.12
C LEU A 115 7.06 -2.52 9.85
N ALA A 116 5.95 -2.82 10.53
CA ALA A 116 5.26 -1.84 11.35
C ALA A 116 6.10 -1.40 12.55
N GLU A 117 6.80 -2.33 13.20
CA GLU A 117 7.78 -2.00 14.26
C GLU A 117 8.92 -1.15 13.71
N ASP A 118 9.46 -1.48 12.53
CA ASP A 118 10.54 -0.69 11.89
C ASP A 118 10.08 0.73 11.58
N VAL A 119 8.87 0.88 11.01
CA VAL A 119 8.28 2.20 10.72
C VAL A 119 8.06 3.02 12.00
N LEU A 120 7.74 2.39 13.13
CA LEU A 120 7.60 3.03 14.43
C LEU A 120 8.96 3.44 15.02
N ALA A 121 9.96 2.58 14.89
CA ALA A 121 11.30 2.78 15.46
C ALA A 121 12.14 3.75 14.62
N ALA A 122 11.88 3.88 13.32
CA ALA A 122 12.66 4.72 12.44
C ALA A 122 12.63 6.19 12.88
N ASP A 123 13.79 6.85 12.90
CA ASP A 123 13.90 8.29 13.15
C ASP A 123 13.51 9.11 11.93
N ALA A 124 12.72 10.18 12.13
CA ALA A 124 12.28 11.00 11.01
C ALA A 124 13.49 11.71 10.47
N PRO A 125 13.76 11.67 9.14
CA PRO A 125 14.70 12.62 8.60
C PRO A 125 14.19 14.02 8.98
N ALA A 126 14.99 14.74 9.76
CA ALA A 126 14.64 16.06 10.26
C ALA A 126 14.57 17.03 9.07
N ALA A 127 13.41 17.11 8.43
CA ALA A 127 13.14 18.15 7.46
C ALA A 127 12.89 19.43 8.26
N GLU A 128 13.88 20.30 8.35
CA GLU A 128 13.69 21.61 8.97
C GLU A 128 12.57 22.35 8.20
N PRO A 129 11.45 22.69 8.86
CA PRO A 129 10.36 23.37 8.19
C PRO A 129 10.85 24.74 7.73
N ARG A 130 10.77 25.00 6.42
CA ARG A 130 11.09 26.33 5.89
C ARG A 130 10.10 27.35 6.47
N PRO A 131 10.58 28.52 6.92
CA PRO A 131 9.69 29.55 7.45
C PRO A 131 8.65 29.97 6.41
N PRO A 132 7.41 30.29 6.82
CA PRO A 132 6.36 30.64 5.89
C PRO A 132 6.72 31.91 5.12
N ARG A 133 6.64 31.85 3.78
CA ARG A 133 6.90 33.01 2.93
C ARG A 133 5.83 34.09 3.15
N ARG A 134 6.27 35.33 3.40
CA ARG A 134 5.41 36.49 3.67
C ARG A 134 4.56 36.89 2.46
N LEU A 135 5.15 36.87 1.27
CA LEU A 135 4.50 37.17 0.00
C LEU A 135 4.28 35.86 -0.77
N ARG A 136 3.09 35.28 -0.63
CA ARG A 136 2.72 34.03 -1.30
C ARG A 136 1.32 34.09 -1.88
N VAL A 137 1.11 33.29 -2.92
CA VAL A 137 -0.24 32.99 -3.41
C VAL A 137 -0.97 32.19 -2.35
N ARG A 138 -2.17 32.63 -1.98
CA ARG A 138 -3.04 31.92 -1.04
C ARG A 138 -3.86 30.89 -1.81
N TYR A 139 -3.62 29.62 -1.54
CA TYR A 139 -4.24 28.52 -2.25
C TYR A 139 -4.79 27.46 -1.29
N GLN A 140 -5.65 26.59 -1.79
CA GLN A 140 -5.97 25.31 -1.19
C GLN A 140 -6.19 24.28 -2.31
N LEU A 141 -5.61 23.10 -2.16
CA LEU A 141 -5.80 21.99 -3.10
C LEU A 141 -6.87 21.03 -2.54
N ALA A 142 -7.72 20.53 -3.43
CA ALA A 142 -8.79 19.58 -3.14
C ALA A 142 -9.00 18.64 -4.33
N GLY A 143 -10.00 17.75 -4.27
CA GLY A 143 -10.32 16.80 -5.35
C GLY A 143 -9.56 15.49 -5.15
N ASP A 144 -8.84 15.05 -6.19
CA ASP A 144 -8.00 13.86 -6.16
C ASP A 144 -7.11 13.85 -4.90
N PRO A 145 -7.32 12.90 -3.97
CA PRO A 145 -6.66 12.93 -2.67
C PRO A 145 -5.16 12.66 -2.75
N TRP A 146 -4.71 11.89 -3.75
CA TRP A 146 -3.29 11.54 -3.90
C TRP A 146 -2.51 12.75 -4.41
N LEU A 147 -3.00 13.37 -5.48
CA LEU A 147 -2.39 14.57 -6.07
C LEU A 147 -2.42 15.75 -5.11
N ALA A 148 -3.58 16.02 -4.49
CA ALA A 148 -3.74 17.15 -3.59
C ALA A 148 -2.84 17.02 -2.35
N ALA A 149 -2.71 15.83 -1.77
CA ALA A 149 -1.84 15.59 -0.62
C ALA A 149 -0.37 15.74 -0.98
N ALA A 150 0.08 15.14 -2.09
CA ALA A 150 1.48 15.21 -2.53
C ALA A 150 1.91 16.66 -2.82
N HIS A 151 1.13 17.41 -3.59
CA HIS A 151 1.47 18.80 -3.91
C HIS A 151 1.34 19.72 -2.70
N THR A 152 0.36 19.48 -1.81
CA THR A 152 0.26 20.25 -0.56
C THR A 152 1.50 20.05 0.32
N ARG A 153 2.00 18.81 0.45
CA ARG A 153 3.22 18.50 1.21
C ARG A 153 4.44 19.18 0.60
N ALA A 154 4.62 19.08 -0.72
CA ALA A 154 5.73 19.71 -1.42
C ALA A 154 5.74 21.24 -1.26
N LEU A 155 4.58 21.89 -1.39
CA LEU A 155 4.45 23.33 -1.20
C LEU A 155 4.66 23.76 0.26
N THR A 156 4.15 22.97 1.21
CA THR A 156 4.35 23.23 2.65
C THR A 156 5.83 23.13 3.01
N ALA A 157 6.54 22.13 2.49
CA ALA A 157 7.99 22.00 2.66
C ALA A 157 8.77 23.19 2.05
N ASP A 158 8.24 23.87 1.02
CA ASP A 158 8.80 25.11 0.47
C ASP A 158 8.41 26.40 1.26
N GLY A 159 7.79 26.26 2.42
CA GLY A 159 7.32 27.39 3.24
C GLY A 159 6.07 28.06 2.66
N ARG A 160 5.26 27.33 1.90
CA ARG A 160 4.00 27.81 1.30
C ARG A 160 2.83 26.96 1.79
N PRO A 161 2.44 27.05 3.08
CA PRO A 161 1.32 26.28 3.59
C PRO A 161 0.00 26.70 2.91
N PRO A 162 -0.93 25.75 2.69
CA PRO A 162 -2.26 26.06 2.15
C PRO A 162 -3.05 26.95 3.14
N GLY A 163 -4.04 27.68 2.64
CA GLY A 163 -4.94 28.46 3.48
C GLY A 163 -4.83 29.98 3.31
N GLY A 164 -5.39 30.69 4.29
CA GLY A 164 -5.49 32.16 4.32
C GLY A 164 -6.85 32.69 3.87
N GLN A 165 -7.16 33.91 4.29
CA GLN A 165 -8.38 34.61 3.85
C GLN A 165 -8.34 34.87 2.34
N GLY A 166 -9.45 34.59 1.65
CA GLY A 166 -9.58 34.80 0.20
C GLY A 166 -8.76 33.84 -0.65
N ARG A 167 -8.32 32.70 -0.10
CA ARG A 167 -7.54 31.69 -0.83
C ARG A 167 -8.31 31.16 -2.03
N ALA A 168 -7.61 30.96 -3.15
CA ALA A 168 -8.16 30.24 -4.29
C ALA A 168 -8.18 28.74 -3.99
N VAL A 169 -9.26 28.05 -4.37
CA VAL A 169 -9.37 26.60 -4.22
C VAL A 169 -9.27 25.95 -5.60
N HIS A 170 -8.31 25.06 -5.74
CA HIS A 170 -8.07 24.30 -6.96
C HIS A 170 -8.45 22.84 -6.70
N VAL A 171 -9.55 22.40 -7.31
CA VAL A 171 -10.04 21.02 -7.24
C VAL A 171 -9.36 20.23 -8.36
N LEU A 172 -8.37 19.43 -7.99
CA LEU A 172 -7.57 18.64 -8.92
C LEU A 172 -8.34 17.41 -9.38
N GLY A 173 -8.27 17.10 -10.67
CA GLY A 173 -8.79 15.87 -11.25
C GLY A 173 -7.95 15.41 -12.42
N CYS A 174 -8.14 14.14 -12.78
CA CYS A 174 -7.61 13.51 -13.99
C CYS A 174 -8.67 12.52 -14.51
N ASP A 175 -8.26 11.48 -15.24
CA ASP A 175 -9.21 10.46 -15.69
C ASP A 175 -9.81 9.67 -14.52
N VAL A 176 -11.06 9.22 -14.66
CA VAL A 176 -11.77 8.54 -13.56
C VAL A 176 -11.07 7.26 -13.09
N ALA A 177 -10.45 6.50 -13.99
CA ALA A 177 -9.78 5.26 -13.63
C ALA A 177 -8.55 5.54 -12.74
N THR A 178 -7.72 6.50 -13.12
CA THR A 178 -6.58 6.96 -12.33
C THR A 178 -7.04 7.58 -11.00
N MET A 179 -8.07 8.41 -11.01
CA MET A 179 -8.62 8.99 -9.78
C MET A 179 -9.13 7.92 -8.78
N LEU A 180 -9.69 6.81 -9.27
CA LEU A 180 -10.08 5.67 -8.43
C LEU A 180 -8.84 5.00 -7.81
N ALA A 181 -7.80 4.74 -8.60
CA ALA A 181 -6.54 4.20 -8.12
C ALA A 181 -5.89 5.12 -7.08
N HIS A 182 -5.85 6.42 -7.33
CA HIS A 182 -5.38 7.43 -6.39
C HIS A 182 -6.21 7.49 -5.11
N THR A 183 -7.52 7.34 -5.19
CA THR A 183 -8.40 7.30 -4.01
C THR A 183 -8.11 6.08 -3.14
N TRP A 184 -7.93 4.92 -3.75
CA TRP A 184 -7.55 3.72 -3.03
C TRP A 184 -6.14 3.83 -2.45
N GLY A 185 -5.16 4.29 -3.23
CA GLY A 185 -3.79 4.53 -2.75
C GLY A 185 -3.75 5.51 -1.58
N ALA A 186 -4.45 6.64 -1.66
CA ALA A 186 -4.55 7.57 -0.54
C ALA A 186 -5.19 6.94 0.71
N GLY A 187 -6.09 5.97 0.52
CA GLY A 187 -6.64 5.18 1.62
C GLY A 187 -5.64 4.15 2.17
N ALA A 188 -4.83 3.51 1.33
CA ALA A 188 -3.83 2.53 1.72
C ALA A 188 -2.72 3.12 2.60
N PHE A 189 -2.38 4.39 2.38
CA PHE A 189 -1.50 5.18 3.25
C PHE A 189 -2.25 5.90 4.39
N GLY A 190 -3.48 5.48 4.67
CA GLY A 190 -4.34 6.00 5.73
C GLY A 190 -4.97 4.88 6.56
N PRO A 191 -5.97 5.20 7.40
CA PRO A 191 -6.60 4.21 8.25
C PRO A 191 -7.50 3.27 7.45
N ALA A 192 -7.21 1.96 7.56
CA ALA A 192 -8.09 0.84 7.20
C ALA A 192 -8.71 0.90 5.79
N ALA A 193 -7.86 0.89 4.75
CA ALA A 193 -8.35 0.68 3.39
C ALA A 193 -8.68 -0.79 3.10
N PRO A 194 -9.77 -1.07 2.37
CA PRO A 194 -10.05 -2.41 1.85
C PRO A 194 -9.05 -2.77 0.73
N SER A 195 -9.02 -4.05 0.35
CA SER A 195 -8.27 -4.50 -0.83
C SER A 195 -8.75 -3.75 -2.09
N TRP A 196 -7.92 -3.69 -3.14
CA TRP A 196 -8.30 -3.05 -4.40
C TRP A 196 -9.59 -3.64 -5.02
N PRO A 197 -9.75 -4.98 -5.11
CA PRO A 197 -11.01 -5.58 -5.58
C PRO A 197 -12.23 -5.18 -4.72
N ASP A 198 -12.10 -5.22 -3.40
CA ASP A 198 -13.18 -4.85 -2.48
C ASP A 198 -13.55 -3.37 -2.57
N PHE A 199 -12.55 -2.51 -2.75
CA PHE A 199 -12.77 -1.08 -2.98
C PHE A 199 -13.65 -0.86 -4.22
N LEU A 200 -13.26 -1.44 -5.36
CA LEU A 200 -14.00 -1.30 -6.61
C LEU A 200 -15.39 -1.90 -6.53
N ALA A 201 -15.54 -3.09 -5.94
CA ALA A 201 -16.83 -3.72 -5.73
C ALA A 201 -17.78 -2.82 -4.92
N ARG A 202 -17.28 -2.19 -3.83
CA ARG A 202 -18.06 -1.26 -2.99
C ARG A 202 -18.45 0.01 -3.75
N VAL A 203 -17.54 0.59 -4.52
CA VAL A 203 -17.83 1.82 -5.29
C VAL A 203 -18.86 1.53 -6.39
N ARG A 204 -18.68 0.43 -7.14
CA ARG A 204 -19.65 -0.02 -8.16
C ARG A 204 -21.02 -0.30 -7.55
N ALA A 205 -21.09 -1.00 -6.42
CA ALA A 205 -22.36 -1.33 -5.76
C ALA A 205 -23.16 -0.07 -5.39
N ARG A 206 -22.47 1.03 -5.03
CA ARG A 206 -23.11 2.32 -4.74
C ARG A 206 -23.53 3.11 -5.98
N ARG A 207 -23.09 2.70 -7.18
CA ARG A 207 -23.31 3.37 -8.48
C ARG A 207 -23.01 4.87 -8.47
N ARG A 208 -22.07 5.31 -7.64
CA ARG A 208 -21.67 6.71 -7.49
C ARG A 208 -20.18 6.80 -7.24
N LEU A 209 -19.55 7.81 -7.82
CA LEU A 209 -18.15 8.11 -7.51
C LEU A 209 -18.00 8.46 -6.02
N PRO A 210 -16.87 8.09 -5.39
CA PRO A 210 -16.53 8.57 -4.05
C PRO A 210 -16.64 10.10 -3.97
N GLU A 211 -17.04 10.62 -2.81
CA GLU A 211 -17.23 12.07 -2.60
C GLU A 211 -15.96 12.90 -2.88
N ARG A 212 -14.78 12.28 -2.75
CA ARG A 212 -13.49 12.90 -3.08
C ARG A 212 -13.27 13.04 -4.59
N LEU A 213 -13.94 12.21 -5.40
CA LEU A 213 -13.87 12.21 -6.86
C LEU A 213 -15.03 12.99 -7.52
N ASP A 214 -16.03 13.39 -6.74
CA ASP A 214 -17.05 14.32 -7.21
C ASP A 214 -16.49 15.75 -7.28
N LEU A 215 -15.76 16.07 -8.36
CA LEU A 215 -15.10 17.37 -8.53
C LEU A 215 -16.11 18.55 -8.46
N PRO A 216 -17.27 18.51 -9.16
CA PRO A 216 -18.28 19.56 -9.01
C PRO A 216 -18.84 19.66 -7.58
N GLY A 217 -19.04 18.52 -6.91
CA GLY A 217 -19.48 18.50 -5.51
C GLY A 217 -18.43 19.06 -4.55
N ALA A 218 -17.14 18.88 -4.82
CA ALA A 218 -16.06 19.55 -4.09
C ALA A 218 -16.11 21.07 -4.31
N VAL A 219 -16.29 21.53 -5.55
CA VAL A 219 -16.44 22.96 -5.85
C VAL A 219 -17.59 23.58 -5.04
N ALA A 220 -18.78 22.99 -5.13
CA ALA A 220 -19.97 23.49 -4.42
C ALA A 220 -19.75 23.57 -2.90
N ARG A 221 -19.11 22.55 -2.31
CA ARG A 221 -18.77 22.53 -0.88
C ARG A 221 -17.79 23.63 -0.48
N PHE A 222 -16.89 24.06 -1.36
CA PHE A 222 -15.95 25.13 -1.08
C PHE A 222 -16.53 26.53 -1.34
N GLU A 223 -17.35 26.68 -2.38
CA GLU A 223 -18.08 27.93 -2.64
C GLU A 223 -19.02 28.30 -1.49
N ALA A 224 -19.63 27.30 -0.84
CA ALA A 224 -20.46 27.52 0.34
C ALA A 224 -19.68 27.91 1.62
N ARG A 225 -18.34 27.82 1.63
CA ARG A 225 -17.53 28.13 2.82
C ARG A 225 -17.16 29.61 2.89
N PRO A 226 -17.23 30.24 4.07
CA PRO A 226 -16.82 31.62 4.24
C PRO A 226 -15.32 31.82 3.97
N HIS A 227 -14.96 33.02 3.51
CA HIS A 227 -13.58 33.43 3.21
C HIS A 227 -12.86 32.60 2.13
N THR A 228 -13.61 31.84 1.33
CA THR A 228 -13.11 31.21 0.11
C THR A 228 -13.07 32.24 -1.01
N GLY A 229 -11.95 32.31 -1.74
CA GLY A 229 -11.82 33.12 -2.94
C GLY A 229 -12.42 32.40 -4.15
N ARG A 230 -11.73 32.47 -5.30
CA ARG A 230 -12.13 31.74 -6.51
C ARG A 230 -12.00 30.23 -6.31
N VAL A 231 -13.00 29.47 -6.72
CA VAL A 231 -12.97 28.00 -6.73
C VAL A 231 -13.04 27.53 -8.18
N GLY A 232 -12.23 26.54 -8.56
CA GLY A 232 -12.25 25.98 -9.91
C GLY A 232 -11.65 24.60 -9.98
N VAL A 233 -11.92 23.90 -11.08
CA VAL A 233 -11.39 22.56 -11.37
C VAL A 233 -10.12 22.69 -12.20
N VAL A 234 -9.11 21.88 -11.90
CA VAL A 234 -7.85 21.80 -12.64
C VAL A 234 -7.67 20.37 -13.14
N LEU A 235 -7.74 20.20 -14.45
CA LEU A 235 -7.55 18.94 -15.17
C LEU A 235 -6.21 18.92 -15.94
N ASP A 236 -5.62 20.09 -16.20
CA ASP A 236 -4.28 20.21 -16.75
C ASP A 236 -3.24 20.37 -15.62
N PRO A 237 -2.46 19.33 -15.28
CA PRO A 237 -1.44 19.40 -14.25
C PRO A 237 -0.30 20.38 -14.60
N ALA A 238 -0.04 20.67 -15.88
CA ALA A 238 1.00 21.62 -16.29
C ALA A 238 0.62 23.08 -15.97
N ALA A 239 -0.67 23.38 -15.83
CA ALA A 239 -1.16 24.70 -15.42
C ALA A 239 -1.06 24.95 -13.91
N LEU A 240 -1.04 23.89 -13.09
CA LEU A 240 -1.09 24.00 -11.62
C LEU A 240 0.03 24.85 -11.00
N PRO A 241 1.32 24.75 -11.42
CA PRO A 241 2.39 25.56 -10.84
C PRO A 241 2.09 27.07 -10.87
N ARG A 242 1.55 27.57 -11.98
CA ARG A 242 1.20 29.00 -12.13
C ARG A 242 0.07 29.39 -11.18
N LEU A 243 -0.93 28.53 -11.01
CA LEU A 243 -2.08 28.78 -10.13
C LEU A 243 -1.68 28.88 -8.66
N VAL A 244 -0.69 28.09 -8.22
CA VAL A 244 -0.18 28.13 -6.84
C VAL A 244 1.05 29.04 -6.66
N GLY A 245 1.45 29.77 -7.71
CA GLY A 245 2.53 30.76 -7.64
C GLY A 245 3.94 30.17 -7.52
N VAL A 246 4.20 29.04 -8.18
CA VAL A 246 5.53 28.41 -8.28
C VAL A 246 5.89 28.13 -9.74
N ARG A 247 7.19 27.94 -10.01
CA ARG A 247 7.67 27.67 -11.38
C ARG A 247 7.43 26.22 -11.79
N ARG A 248 7.57 25.30 -10.85
CA ARG A 248 7.45 23.85 -11.04
C ARG A 248 6.93 23.23 -9.76
N LEU A 249 6.22 22.12 -9.89
CA LEU A 249 5.86 21.23 -8.80
C LEU A 249 6.53 19.88 -9.07
N ALA A 250 7.00 19.24 -8.01
CA ALA A 250 7.40 17.84 -8.13
C ALA A 250 6.15 17.02 -8.50
N PRO A 251 6.29 16.03 -9.41
CA PRO A 251 5.20 15.11 -9.70
C PRO A 251 4.78 14.38 -8.41
N ALA A 252 3.52 13.97 -8.35
CA ALA A 252 3.07 13.09 -7.27
C ALA A 252 3.84 11.76 -7.35
N PRO A 253 4.19 11.14 -6.21
CA PRO A 253 4.88 9.86 -6.23
C PRO A 253 3.96 8.83 -6.85
N GLU A 254 4.48 8.06 -7.79
CA GLU A 254 3.75 6.96 -8.38
C GLU A 254 4.17 5.67 -7.67
N VAL A 255 3.20 4.93 -7.10
CA VAL A 255 3.46 3.73 -6.31
C VAL A 255 2.88 2.51 -7.00
N ALA A 256 3.65 1.43 -7.07
CA ALA A 256 3.19 0.19 -7.69
C ALA A 256 2.05 -0.44 -6.88
N VAL A 257 1.23 -1.28 -7.52
CA VAL A 257 0.06 -1.90 -6.87
C VAL A 257 0.45 -2.79 -5.70
N HIS A 258 1.50 -3.59 -5.84
CA HIS A 258 2.00 -4.47 -4.78
C HIS A 258 2.60 -3.66 -3.62
N ALA A 259 3.33 -2.59 -3.91
CA ALA A 259 3.84 -1.65 -2.90
C ALA A 259 2.71 -0.92 -2.15
N THR A 260 1.65 -0.51 -2.86
CA THR A 260 0.47 0.11 -2.23
C THR A 260 -0.28 -0.90 -1.36
N GLU A 261 -0.38 -2.15 -1.79
CA GLU A 261 -0.98 -3.24 -1.03
C GLU A 261 -0.14 -3.56 0.23
N LEU A 262 1.19 -3.55 0.14
CA LEU A 262 2.06 -3.66 1.30
C LEU A 262 1.82 -2.55 2.31
N ALA A 263 1.74 -1.28 1.86
CA ALA A 263 1.44 -0.15 2.73
C ALA A 263 0.10 -0.31 3.46
N ARG A 264 -0.92 -0.84 2.77
CA ARG A 264 -2.24 -1.14 3.35
C ARG A 264 -2.16 -2.17 4.47
N GLN A 265 -1.36 -3.22 4.28
CA GLN A 265 -1.19 -4.30 5.26
C GLN A 265 -0.34 -3.84 6.46
N VAL A 266 0.78 -3.15 6.21
CA VAL A 266 1.60 -2.51 7.28
C VAL A 266 0.76 -1.50 8.06
N GLY A 267 -0.06 -0.69 7.39
CA GLY A 267 -0.99 0.21 8.06
C GLY A 267 -1.97 -0.52 8.98
N THR A 268 -2.46 -1.68 8.58
CA THR A 268 -3.32 -2.51 9.44
C THR A 268 -2.59 -2.94 10.71
N ALA A 269 -1.33 -3.38 10.61
CA ALA A 269 -0.51 -3.73 11.76
C ALA A 269 -0.20 -2.50 12.66
N LEU A 270 0.21 -1.38 12.07
CA LEU A 270 0.47 -0.11 12.77
C LEU A 270 -0.73 0.40 13.58
N SER A 271 -1.96 0.15 13.11
CA SER A 271 -3.17 0.60 13.79
C SER A 271 -3.37 0.01 15.19
N LEU A 272 -2.63 -1.06 15.53
CA LEU A 272 -2.59 -1.64 16.87
C LEU A 272 -1.77 -0.80 17.86
N HIS A 273 -0.92 0.11 17.37
CA HIS A 273 0.05 0.86 18.16
C HIS A 273 -0.19 2.38 18.15
N VAL A 274 -0.78 2.92 17.08
CA VAL A 274 -0.93 4.37 16.90
C VAL A 274 -2.32 4.79 16.45
N VAL A 275 -2.68 6.03 16.75
CA VAL A 275 -3.94 6.64 16.30
C VAL A 275 -3.93 6.92 14.79
N PRO A 276 -5.10 7.00 14.11
CA PRO A 276 -5.19 7.13 12.66
C PRO A 276 -4.40 8.27 12.02
N ALA A 277 -4.32 9.44 12.67
CA ALA A 277 -3.59 10.59 12.15
C ALA A 277 -2.07 10.33 12.16
N GLU A 278 -1.58 9.71 13.22
CA GLU A 278 -0.16 9.35 13.37
C GLU A 278 0.22 8.20 12.44
N GLN A 279 -0.66 7.20 12.30
CA GLN A 279 -0.51 6.12 11.32
C GLN A 279 -0.30 6.68 9.91
N ALA A 280 -1.20 7.56 9.45
CA ALA A 280 -1.09 8.15 8.12
C ALA A 280 0.20 8.95 7.94
N ARG A 281 0.62 9.67 8.99
CA ARG A 281 1.89 10.40 9.01
C ARG A 281 3.08 9.46 8.85
N LEU A 282 3.17 8.40 9.66
CA LEU A 282 4.26 7.42 9.62
C LEU A 282 4.34 6.71 8.26
N LEU A 283 3.22 6.22 7.74
CA LEU A 283 3.17 5.57 6.43
C LEU A 283 3.63 6.51 5.31
N THR A 284 3.21 7.78 5.37
CA THR A 284 3.53 8.77 4.34
C THR A 284 4.96 9.30 4.43
N GLU A 285 5.47 9.53 5.62
CA GLU A 285 6.79 10.14 5.82
C GLU A 285 7.91 9.10 5.78
N ARG A 286 7.65 7.85 6.19
CA ARG A 286 8.69 6.83 6.36
C ARG A 286 8.62 5.74 5.31
N LEU A 287 7.42 5.20 5.06
CA LEU A 287 7.26 4.06 4.17
C LEU A 287 7.11 4.47 2.70
N LEU A 288 6.31 5.50 2.41
CA LEU A 288 6.06 5.98 1.04
C LEU A 288 7.34 6.31 0.26
N PRO A 289 8.36 7.00 0.81
CA PRO A 289 9.58 7.29 0.06
C PRO A 289 10.37 6.05 -0.37
N ARG A 290 10.28 4.96 0.39
CA ARG A 290 10.88 3.66 0.05
C ARG A 290 10.06 2.99 -1.05
N LEU A 291 8.75 2.84 -0.81
CA LEU A 291 7.82 2.21 -1.74
C LEU A 291 7.67 2.91 -3.10
N ALA A 292 7.94 4.22 -3.16
CA ALA A 292 7.91 4.97 -4.41
C ALA A 292 9.12 4.70 -5.33
N ARG A 293 10.16 4.01 -4.83
CA ARG A 293 11.31 3.56 -5.63
C ARG A 293 11.03 2.23 -6.33
N GLU A 294 10.03 1.50 -5.86
CA GLU A 294 9.67 0.20 -6.41
C GLU A 294 9.03 0.34 -7.79
N GLU A 295 9.59 -0.40 -8.73
CA GLU A 295 9.05 -0.52 -10.08
C GLU A 295 7.89 -1.51 -10.11
N GLY A 296 6.87 -1.24 -10.92
CA GLY A 296 5.79 -2.18 -11.12
C GLY A 296 4.52 -1.57 -11.68
N PRO A 297 3.52 -2.40 -11.98
CA PRO A 297 2.26 -1.93 -12.54
C PRO A 297 1.51 -1.06 -11.52
N ARG A 298 0.81 -0.06 -12.04
CA ARG A 298 -0.12 0.77 -11.23
C ARG A 298 -1.44 0.01 -11.01
N PRO A 299 -2.21 0.35 -9.98
CA PRO A 299 -3.55 -0.21 -9.81
C PRO A 299 -4.41 0.14 -11.03
N VAL A 300 -4.91 -0.88 -11.72
CA VAL A 300 -5.78 -0.73 -12.89
C VAL A 300 -7.19 -1.20 -12.54
N VAL A 301 -8.20 -0.51 -13.07
CA VAL A 301 -9.60 -0.93 -12.96
C VAL A 301 -9.78 -2.17 -13.84
N PRO A 302 -10.20 -3.34 -13.31
CA PRO A 302 -10.43 -4.56 -14.09
C PRO A 302 -11.52 -4.46 -15.17
N PRO A 303 -11.51 -5.34 -16.20
CA PRO A 303 -12.40 -5.24 -17.35
C PRO A 303 -13.89 -5.25 -16.98
N GLU A 304 -14.27 -6.03 -15.97
CA GLU A 304 -15.64 -6.17 -15.46
C GLU A 304 -16.24 -4.89 -14.86
N HIS A 305 -15.42 -3.83 -14.72
CA HIS A 305 -15.83 -2.53 -14.19
C HIS A 305 -15.73 -1.40 -15.23
N ARG A 306 -15.30 -1.68 -16.47
CA ARG A 306 -15.04 -0.65 -17.50
C ARG A 306 -16.28 0.15 -17.85
N ASP A 307 -17.37 -0.49 -18.23
CA ASP A 307 -18.61 0.19 -18.65
C ASP A 307 -19.10 1.19 -17.60
N TRP A 308 -19.07 0.78 -16.33
CA TRP A 308 -19.47 1.67 -15.23
C TRP A 308 -18.52 2.87 -15.07
N VAL A 309 -17.21 2.67 -15.24
CA VAL A 309 -16.23 3.75 -15.19
C VAL A 309 -16.38 4.71 -16.37
N GLU A 310 -16.65 4.19 -17.57
CA GLU A 310 -16.92 5.01 -18.76
C GLU A 310 -18.18 5.86 -18.58
N ASP A 311 -19.27 5.26 -18.10
CA ASP A 311 -20.51 5.98 -17.78
C ASP A 311 -20.27 7.07 -16.73
N ALA A 312 -19.49 6.77 -15.68
CA ALA A 312 -19.16 7.72 -14.63
C ALA A 312 -18.29 8.88 -15.16
N GLY A 313 -17.31 8.58 -16.01
CA GLY A 313 -16.47 9.56 -16.69
C GLY A 313 -17.28 10.47 -17.61
N PHE A 314 -18.17 9.89 -18.42
CA PHE A 314 -19.06 10.66 -19.29
C PHE A 314 -19.99 11.56 -18.48
N ALA A 315 -20.61 11.05 -17.41
CA ALA A 315 -21.46 11.84 -16.53
C ALA A 315 -20.70 13.01 -15.86
N LEU A 316 -19.46 12.77 -15.42
CA LEU A 316 -18.60 13.80 -14.83
C LEU A 316 -18.24 14.88 -15.87
N ARG A 317 -17.81 14.48 -17.06
CA ARG A 317 -17.53 15.37 -18.20
C ARG A 317 -18.72 16.27 -18.51
N GLN A 318 -19.92 15.70 -18.61
CA GLN A 318 -21.16 16.43 -18.89
C GLN A 318 -21.49 17.46 -17.81
N ARG A 319 -21.15 17.20 -16.54
CA ARG A 319 -21.31 18.17 -15.44
C ARG A 319 -20.27 19.30 -15.52
N LEU A 320 -19.05 18.99 -15.91
CA LEU A 320 -17.97 19.97 -16.07
C LEU A 320 -18.22 20.91 -17.26
N LEU A 321 -18.73 20.41 -18.39
CA LEU A 321 -19.07 21.23 -19.55
C LEU A 321 -20.21 22.24 -19.27
N ARG A 322 -21.09 21.93 -18.32
CA ARG A 322 -22.19 22.82 -17.90
C ARG A 322 -21.83 23.69 -16.70
N ALA A 323 -20.60 23.58 -16.19
CA ALA A 323 -20.17 24.31 -15.02
C ALA A 323 -20.11 25.81 -15.29
N ARG A 324 -20.39 26.61 -14.26
CA ARG A 324 -20.22 28.08 -14.27
C ARG A 324 -18.96 28.54 -13.54
N TYR A 325 -18.19 27.60 -13.00
CA TYR A 325 -16.88 27.84 -12.39
C TYR A 325 -15.76 27.59 -13.42
N PRO A 326 -14.56 28.15 -13.21
CA PRO A 326 -13.42 27.89 -14.07
C PRO A 326 -13.03 26.40 -14.10
N VAL A 327 -12.85 25.87 -15.31
CA VAL A 327 -12.23 24.56 -15.57
C VAL A 327 -10.94 24.82 -16.34
N VAL A 328 -9.80 24.45 -15.76
CA VAL A 328 -8.47 24.63 -16.35
C VAL A 328 -8.04 23.31 -16.97
N GLY A 329 -7.97 23.27 -18.30
CA GLY A 329 -7.74 22.05 -19.10
C GLY A 329 -9.00 21.61 -19.86
N ASP A 330 -8.90 20.48 -20.55
CA ASP A 330 -10.02 19.90 -21.31
C ASP A 330 -10.90 19.04 -20.40
N ALA A 331 -12.22 19.20 -20.50
CA ALA A 331 -13.17 18.36 -19.79
C ALA A 331 -13.10 16.88 -20.23
N ASP A 332 -12.60 16.61 -21.44
CA ASP A 332 -12.38 15.24 -21.93
C ASP A 332 -11.29 14.50 -21.13
N ALA A 333 -10.43 15.23 -20.40
CA ALA A 333 -9.39 14.63 -19.56
C ALA A 333 -9.93 13.77 -18.41
N VAL A 334 -11.23 13.86 -18.08
CA VAL A 334 -11.84 12.98 -17.06
C VAL A 334 -12.29 11.63 -17.61
N LEU A 335 -12.33 11.47 -18.93
CA LEU A 335 -12.68 10.21 -19.57
C LEU A 335 -11.59 9.18 -19.32
N ALA A 336 -11.98 7.95 -18.99
CA ALA A 336 -11.05 6.88 -18.64
C ALA A 336 -10.06 6.60 -19.77
N GLN A 337 -8.78 6.51 -19.42
CA GLN A 337 -7.71 6.12 -20.33
C GLN A 337 -7.35 4.65 -20.09
N TRP A 338 -7.53 3.80 -21.10
CA TRP A 338 -7.30 2.36 -20.99
C TRP A 338 -5.90 1.91 -21.46
N SER A 339 -5.03 2.86 -21.82
CA SER A 339 -3.64 2.61 -22.19
C SER A 339 -2.85 2.14 -20.96
N GLY A 340 -2.60 0.84 -20.84
CA GLY A 340 -1.90 0.26 -19.70
C GLY A 340 -2.31 -1.16 -19.31
N TYR A 341 -3.32 -1.74 -19.97
CA TYR A 341 -3.64 -3.16 -19.80
C TYR A 341 -2.53 -4.04 -20.40
N PRO A 342 -1.99 -5.03 -19.67
CA PRO A 342 -1.21 -6.08 -20.31
C PRO A 342 -2.09 -6.78 -21.35
N GLY A 343 -1.75 -6.60 -22.63
CA GLY A 343 -2.48 -7.16 -23.77
C GLY A 343 -3.11 -6.16 -24.74
N THR A 344 -3.22 -4.86 -24.42
CA THR A 344 -3.70 -3.86 -25.39
C THR A 344 -2.54 -3.24 -26.17
N ARG A 345 -2.18 -3.85 -27.30
CA ARG A 345 -1.60 -3.05 -28.40
C ARG A 345 -2.75 -2.35 -29.12
N VAL A 346 -2.67 -1.02 -29.20
CA VAL A 346 -3.53 -0.24 -30.10
C VAL A 346 -3.11 -0.58 -31.53
N SER A 347 -3.90 -1.40 -32.22
CA SER A 347 -3.77 -1.59 -33.67
C SER A 347 -4.35 -0.35 -34.37
N PRO A 348 -3.75 0.15 -35.48
CA PRO A 348 -4.28 1.27 -36.26
C PRO A 348 -5.69 1.04 -36.85
N ARG A 349 -6.31 -0.11 -36.61
CA ARG A 349 -7.63 -0.50 -37.14
C ARG A 349 -8.64 -0.98 -36.09
N GLY A 350 -8.49 -0.61 -34.81
CA GLY A 350 -9.63 -0.58 -33.87
C GLY A 350 -10.26 -1.92 -33.45
N TRP A 351 -9.57 -3.05 -33.57
CA TRP A 351 -10.00 -4.32 -32.95
C TRP A 351 -8.86 -4.92 -32.12
N ALA A 352 -9.19 -5.33 -30.90
CA ALA A 352 -8.27 -6.01 -29.98
C ALA A 352 -8.30 -7.53 -30.25
N VAL A 353 -7.12 -8.13 -30.43
CA VAL A 353 -6.94 -9.59 -30.46
C VAL A 353 -6.36 -10.01 -29.12
N ALA A 354 -7.03 -10.93 -28.43
CA ALA A 354 -6.50 -11.57 -27.24
C ALA A 354 -5.37 -12.54 -27.63
N THR A 355 -4.14 -12.28 -27.16
CA THR A 355 -3.06 -13.28 -27.13
C THR A 355 -2.99 -13.94 -25.75
N PRO A 356 -2.63 -15.24 -25.67
CA PRO A 356 -2.66 -15.99 -24.41
C PRO A 356 -1.57 -15.53 -23.42
N GLN A 357 -1.93 -15.62 -22.14
CA GLN A 357 -1.24 -15.11 -20.95
C GLN A 357 0.20 -15.63 -20.77
N ARG A 358 1.12 -14.74 -20.37
CA ARG A 358 2.29 -15.13 -19.56
C ARG A 358 1.85 -15.20 -18.10
N ARG A 359 2.34 -16.24 -17.40
CA ARG A 359 2.10 -16.62 -15.98
C ARG A 359 1.46 -15.52 -15.13
N GLU A 360 0.27 -15.81 -14.64
CA GLU A 360 -0.37 -15.08 -13.53
C GLU A 360 0.55 -15.18 -12.30
N GLU A 361 1.39 -14.17 -12.10
CA GLU A 361 2.00 -13.91 -10.79
C GLU A 361 0.86 -13.69 -9.79
N ARG A 362 0.79 -14.54 -8.77
CA ARG A 362 -0.18 -14.34 -7.69
C ARG A 362 0.15 -13.00 -7.04
N PRO A 363 -0.81 -12.08 -6.91
CA PRO A 363 -0.54 -10.73 -6.43
C PRO A 363 0.10 -10.68 -5.04
N ASN A 364 -0.08 -11.72 -4.22
CA ASN A 364 0.52 -11.78 -2.89
C ASN A 364 1.99 -12.18 -2.88
N THR A 365 2.48 -12.88 -3.92
CA THR A 365 3.89 -13.31 -3.98
C THR A 365 4.79 -12.09 -4.15
N SER A 366 4.45 -11.16 -5.05
CA SER A 366 5.22 -9.91 -5.23
C SER A 366 5.15 -8.97 -4.02
N VAL A 367 4.06 -9.03 -3.23
CA VAL A 367 3.95 -8.25 -1.98
C VAL A 367 4.86 -8.84 -0.90
N LEU A 368 4.93 -10.18 -0.79
CA LEU A 368 5.80 -10.85 0.17
C LEU A 368 7.27 -10.68 -0.18
N ASP A 369 7.62 -10.82 -1.46
CA ASP A 369 9.00 -10.61 -1.92
C ASP A 369 9.47 -9.19 -1.59
N LEU A 370 8.64 -8.16 -1.87
CA LEU A 370 8.93 -6.79 -1.48
C LEU A 370 9.05 -6.62 0.04
N ALA A 371 8.19 -7.28 0.83
CA ALA A 371 8.28 -7.20 2.29
C ALA A 371 9.60 -7.81 2.81
N ILE A 372 10.05 -8.92 2.23
CA ILE A 372 11.34 -9.56 2.53
C ILE A 372 12.49 -8.62 2.18
N ASP A 373 12.46 -8.00 0.99
CA ASP A 373 13.49 -7.06 0.55
C ASP A 373 13.60 -5.84 1.48
N LEU A 374 12.46 -5.28 1.90
CA LEU A 374 12.45 -4.14 2.83
C LEU A 374 12.95 -4.50 4.24
N LEU A 375 12.69 -5.72 4.71
CA LEU A 375 13.23 -6.22 5.99
C LEU A 375 14.75 -6.39 5.92
N LEU A 376 15.27 -6.91 4.80
CA LEU A 376 16.70 -7.06 4.57
C LEU A 376 17.41 -5.72 4.33
N GLU A 377 16.71 -4.70 3.83
CA GLU A 377 17.25 -3.35 3.64
C GLU A 377 17.46 -2.63 4.99
N GLU A 378 16.49 -2.71 5.91
CA GLU A 378 16.57 -2.08 7.26
C GLU A 378 17.56 -2.76 8.19
N ASP A 379 17.96 -3.98 7.86
CA ASP A 379 18.90 -4.79 8.64
C ASP A 379 20.38 -4.47 8.36
N ARG A 380 20.66 -3.68 7.31
CA ARG A 380 22.01 -3.25 6.89
C ARG A 380 22.39 -1.91 7.50
#